data_AF-A0A1F5HW82-F1
#
_entry.id   AF-A0A1F5HW82-F1
#
_cell.length_a   1.000
_cell.length_b   1.000
_cell.length_c   1.000
_cell.angle_alpha   90.00
_cell.angle_beta   90.00
_cell.angle_gamma   90.00
#
_symmetry.space_group_name_H-M   'P 1'
#
loop_
_entity.id
_entity.type
_entity.pdbx_description
1 polymer ?
#
loop_
_entity_poly.entity_id
_entity_poly.type
_entity_poly.pdbx_seq_one_letter_code
_entity_poly.pdbx_strand_id
1 'polypeptide(L)' 'MKQLIIIVLILAGLYFLIDHKAPLPLNHEAIGLGINHITHSVFGIILFIAAGYLWWMNKGNKSQVQ' A
#
# COMPACT_ATOMS: atom_id res chain seq x y z
N MET A 1 -9.30 -14.83 -2.97
CA MET A 1 -9.64 -13.39 -3.00
C MET A 1 -8.93 -12.58 -1.91
N LYS A 2 -9.06 -12.89 -0.61
CA LYS A 2 -8.41 -12.12 0.49
C LYS A 2 -6.89 -11.98 0.37
N GLN A 3 -6.18 -13.01 -0.07
CA GLN A 3 -4.73 -12.95 -0.29
C GLN A 3 -4.32 -12.05 -1.45
N LEU A 4 -5.09 -12.02 -2.54
CA LEU A 4 -4.86 -11.11 -3.66
C LEU A 4 -4.97 -9.65 -3.22
N ILE A 5 -5.97 -9.33 -2.40
CA ILE A 5 -6.15 -7.97 -1.83
C ILE A 5 -4.93 -7.58 -0.99
N ILE A 6 -4.45 -8.48 -0.13
CA ILE A 6 -3.25 -8.21 0.69
C ILE A 6 -2.02 -7.97 -0.20
N ILE A 7 -1.82 -8.77 -1.25
CA ILE A 7 -0.70 -8.59 -2.19
C ILE A 7 -0.80 -7.24 -2.90
N VAL A 8 -1.98 -6.87 -3.40
CA VAL A 8 -2.21 -5.58 -4.07
C VAL A 8 -1.90 -4.41 -3.13
N LEU A 9 -2.34 -4.48 -1.87
CA LEU A 9 -2.08 -3.45 -0.87
C LEU A 9 -0.58 -3.32 -0.55
N ILE A 10 0.15 -4.43 -0.47
CA ILE A 10 1.60 -4.42 -0.26
C ILE A 10 2.32 -3.77 -1.46
N LEU A 11 1.98 -4.18 -2.68
CA LEU A 11 2.60 -3.63 -3.89
C LEU A 11 2.32 -2.14 -4.06
N ALA A 12 1.07 -1.72 -3.81
CA ALA A 12 0.71 -0.31 -3.80
C ALA A 12 1.43 0.44 -2.68
N GLY A 13 1.48 -0.11 -1.46
CA GLY A 13 2.22 0.48 -0.34
C GLY A 13 3.69 0.72 -0.67
N LEU A 14 4.37 -0.28 -1.24
CA LEU A 14 5.75 -0.16 -1.72
C LEU A 14 5.89 0.92 -2.79
N TYR A 15 4.98 0.95 -3.75
CA TYR A 15 4.99 1.93 -4.82
C TYR A 15 4.95 3.37 -4.29
N PHE A 16 4.10 3.62 -3.29
CA PHE A 16 3.99 4.94 -2.64
C PHE A 16 5.15 5.27 -1.70
N LEU A 17 5.84 4.26 -1.14
CA LEU A 17 7.01 4.47 -0.28
C LEU A 17 8.30 4.69 -1.06
N ILE A 18 8.42 4.10 -2.25
CA ILE A 18 9.56 4.31 -3.14
C ILE A 18 9.41 5.69 -3.77
N ASP A 19 10.47 6.49 -3.67
CA ASP A 19 10.53 7.77 -4.37
C ASP A 19 10.52 7.52 -5.88
N HIS A 20 9.39 7.82 -6.52
CA HIS A 20 9.16 7.63 -7.95
C HIS A 20 8.93 8.98 -8.62
N LYS A 21 9.64 9.18 -9.74
CA LYS A 21 9.60 10.39 -10.55
C LYS A 21 9.09 10.09 -11.95
N ALA A 22 8.78 11.12 -12.74
CA ALA A 22 8.44 10.92 -14.15
C ALA A 22 9.52 10.06 -14.85
N PRO A 23 9.13 9.07 -15.69
CA PRO A 23 7.81 8.85 -16.30
C PRO A 23 6.93 7.80 -15.59
N LEU A 24 7.18 7.48 -14.32
CA LEU A 24 6.39 6.46 -13.61
C LEU A 24 4.93 6.92 -13.41
N PRO A 25 3.93 6.03 -13.57
CA PRO A 25 2.51 6.40 -13.49
C PRO A 25 2.11 6.92 -12.11
N LEU A 26 1.08 7.75 -11.98
CA LEU A 26 0.67 8.34 -10.68
C LEU A 26 1.77 9.15 -9.97
N ASN A 27 2.83 9.57 -10.67
CA ASN A 27 3.74 10.56 -10.10
C ASN A 27 2.99 11.89 -9.91
N HIS A 28 3.22 12.52 -8.77
CA HIS A 28 2.58 13.73 -8.31
C HIS A 28 3.09 15.00 -9.00
N GLU A 29 4.28 14.92 -9.61
CA GLU A 29 4.86 15.96 -10.47
C GLU A 29 4.01 16.18 -11.74
N ALA A 30 3.46 15.11 -12.32
CA ALA A 30 2.67 15.15 -13.55
C ALA A 30 1.21 15.58 -13.34
N ILE A 31 0.67 15.40 -12.13
CA ILE A 31 -0.72 15.79 -11.79
C ILE A 31 -0.80 17.10 -10.98
N GLY A 32 0.30 17.87 -10.92
CA GLY A 32 0.31 19.21 -10.32
C GLY A 32 0.23 19.24 -8.79
N LEU A 33 0.51 18.12 -8.11
CA LEU A 33 0.48 18.02 -6.65
C LEU A 33 1.80 18.45 -5.97
N GLY A 34 2.77 18.94 -6.74
CA GLY A 34 4.07 19.44 -6.24
C GLY A 34 5.00 18.34 -5.72
N ILE A 35 6.11 18.72 -5.08
CA ILE A 35 7.17 17.83 -4.53
C ILE A 35 6.78 17.31 -3.13
N ASN A 36 5.50 17.00 -2.89
CA ASN A 36 5.08 16.55 -1.56
C ASN A 36 5.27 15.03 -1.38
N HIS A 37 6.53 14.61 -1.30
CA HIS A 37 6.93 13.23 -1.06
C HIS A 37 6.45 12.71 0.31
N ILE A 38 6.20 13.61 1.28
CA ILE A 38 5.67 13.26 2.60
C ILE A 38 4.28 12.63 2.48
N THR A 39 3.41 13.20 1.65
CA THR A 39 2.07 12.66 1.41
C THR A 39 2.13 11.24 0.87
N HIS A 40 3.07 10.93 -0.03
CA HIS A 40 3.24 9.60 -0.59
C HIS A 40 3.67 8.58 0.47
N SER A 41 4.65 8.94 1.30
CA SER A 41 5.09 8.08 2.40
C SER A 41 3.97 7.78 3.39
N VAL A 42 3.12 8.76 3.71
CA VAL A 42 1.95 8.57 4.59
C VAL A 42 0.96 7.56 3.97
N PHE A 43 0.61 7.71 2.69
CA PHE A 43 -0.27 6.76 2.02
C PHE A 43 0.34 5.35 1.95
N GLY A 44 1.64 5.25 1.66
CA GLY A 44 2.35 3.96 1.64
C GLY A 44 2.29 3.24 2.99
N ILE A 45 2.53 3.97 4.09
CA ILE A 45 2.43 3.44 5.46
C ILE A 45 1.02 2.96 5.77
N ILE A 46 -0.01 3.75 5.44
CA ILE A 46 -1.41 3.37 5.67
C ILE A 46 -1.76 2.07 4.94
N LEU A 47 -1.35 1.92 3.68
CA LEU A 47 -1.59 0.71 2.89
C LEU A 47 -0.91 -0.52 3.51
N PHE A 48 0.31 -0.36 4.04
CA PHE A 48 1.01 -1.42 4.74
C PHE A 48 0.33 -1.82 6.06
N ILE A 49 -0.12 -0.86 6.85
CA ILE A 49 -0.88 -1.12 8.08
C ILE A 49 -2.16 -1.87 7.76
N ALA A 50 -2.90 -1.45 6.72
CA ALA A 50 -4.12 -2.14 6.27
C ALA A 50 -3.83 -3.57 5.82
N ALA A 51 -2.76 -3.79 5.05
CA ALA A 51 -2.34 -5.12 4.62
C ALA A 51 -1.99 -6.03 5.81
N GLY A 52 -1.23 -5.52 6.78
CA GLY A 52 -0.86 -6.23 8.00
C GLY A 52 -2.07 -6.57 8.86
N TYR A 53 -3.00 -5.62 9.03
CA TYR A 53 -4.25 -5.82 9.76
C TYR A 53 -5.12 -6.91 9.10
N LEU A 54 -5.33 -6.83 7.78
CA LEU A 54 -6.08 -7.84 7.04
C LEU A 54 -5.42 -9.22 7.11
N TRP A 55 -4.09 -9.29 7.05
CA TRP A 55 -3.36 -10.54 7.22
C TRP A 55 -3.55 -11.14 8.61
N TRP A 56 -3.49 -10.32 9.66
CA TRP A 56 -3.71 -10.77 11.04
C TRP A 56 -5.12 -11.31 11.25
N MET A 57 -6.15 -10.59 10.80
CA MET A 57 -7.54 -11.09 10.85
C MET A 57 -7.72 -12.39 10.06
N ASN A 58 -7.01 -12.54 8.94
CA ASN A 58 -7.08 -13.76 8.14
C ASN A 58 -6.41 -14.96 8.83
N LYS A 59 -5.36 -14.76 9.64
CA LYS A 59 -4.76 -15.82 10.47
C LYS A 59 -5.71 -16.28 11.57
N GLY A 60 -6.33 -15.35 12.30
CA GLY A 60 -7.28 -15.68 13.38
C GLY A 60 -8.47 -16.53 12.89
N ASN A 61 -8.95 -16.26 11.68
CA ASN A 61 -10.03 -17.06 11.06
C ASN A 61 -9.59 -18.47 10.66
N LYS A 62 -8.32 -18.68 10.30
CA LYS A 62 -7.82 -20.03 9.94
C LYS A 62 -7.61 -20.92 11.16
N SER A 63 -7.28 -20.33 12.32
CA SER A 63 -7.10 -21.07 13.58
C SER A 63 -8.40 -21.50 14.27
N GLN A 64 -9.55 -20.90 13.91
CA GLN A 64 -10.85 -21.19 14.53
C GLN A 64 -11.68 -22.24 13.76
N VAL A 65 -11.15 -22.75 12.64
CA VAL A 65 -11.84 -23.70 11.74
C VAL A 65 -11.06 -25.03 11.68
N GLN A 66 -10.07 -25.22 12.56
CA GLN A 66 -9.34 -26.49 12.72
C GLN A 66 -9.84 -27.25 13.94
#